data_AF-A0A6I9YNJ0-F1
#
_entry.id   AF-A0A6I9YNJ0-F1
#
_cell.length_a   1.000
_cell.length_b   1.000
_cell.length_c   1.000
_cell.angle_alpha   90.00
_cell.angle_beta   90.00
_cell.angle_gamma   90.00
#
_symmetry.space_group_name_H-M   'P 1'
#
loop_
_entity.id
_entity.type
_entity.pdbx_description
1 polymer ?
#
loop_
_entity_poly.entity_id
_entity_poly.type
_entity_poly.pdbx_seq_one_letter_code
_entity_poly.pdbx_strand_id
1 'polypeptide(L)'
;LFTRWDQYVVDSGFVKQLNHNPRVGLDVLEVVPISKSEAVQRAGRAGRTASGKCFRVYNKEFWEECMPEHMVPEIKRTSLTSVMLTLKCLAIHNVIR
;
A
#
# COMPACT_ATOMS: atom_id res chain seq x y z
N LEU A 1 18.85 28.57 0.67
CA LEU A 1 19.08 27.44 1.61
C LEU A 1 17.83 26.53 1.60
N PHE A 2 17.21 26.26 0.45
CA PHE A 2 17.34 25.05 -0.38
C PHE A 2 17.48 23.72 0.40
N THR A 3 16.34 23.18 0.83
CA THR A 3 16.20 21.83 1.39
C THR A 3 16.36 20.79 0.28
N ARG A 4 17.59 20.26 0.12
CA ARG A 4 17.95 19.21 -0.85
C ARG A 4 17.36 17.82 -0.53
N TRP A 5 16.58 17.69 0.53
CA TRP A 5 16.09 16.42 1.09
C TRP A 5 15.07 15.69 0.19
N ASP A 6 14.37 16.40 -0.69
CA ASP A 6 13.34 15.82 -1.58
C ASP A 6 13.91 15.28 -2.91
N GLN A 7 15.23 15.06 -3.02
CA GLN A 7 15.85 14.66 -4.29
C GLN A 7 16.09 13.16 -4.43
N TYR A 8 16.07 12.39 -3.34
CA TYR A 8 16.46 10.99 -3.37
C TYR A 8 15.41 10.12 -2.68
N VAL A 9 15.04 9.03 -3.34
CA VAL A 9 14.21 7.96 -2.79
C VAL A 9 14.99 6.66 -2.90
N VAL A 10 14.97 5.86 -1.84
CA VAL A 10 15.41 4.46 -1.85
C VAL A 10 14.16 3.61 -1.63
N ASP A 11 13.79 2.82 -2.64
CA ASP A 11 12.57 2.00 -2.61
C ASP A 11 12.94 0.52 -2.46
N SER A 12 12.59 -0.05 -1.31
CA SER A 12 12.81 -1.48 -1.02
C SER A 12 11.90 -2.39 -1.85
N GLY A 13 10.78 -1.87 -2.38
CA GLY A 13 9.79 -2.70 -3.06
C GLY A 13 8.83 -3.45 -2.14
N PHE A 14 8.85 -3.18 -0.83
CA PHE A 14 8.00 -3.85 0.15
C PHE A 14 7.21 -2.88 1.03
N VAL A 15 6.15 -3.40 1.66
CA VAL A 15 5.33 -2.71 2.66
C VAL A 15 4.91 -3.70 3.75
N LYS A 16 4.78 -3.21 4.99
CA LYS A 16 4.09 -3.95 6.05
C LYS A 16 2.59 -3.78 5.83
N GLN A 17 1.90 -4.87 5.55
CA GLN A 17 0.49 -4.89 5.23
C GLN A 17 -0.27 -5.75 6.23
N LEU A 18 -1.38 -5.21 6.74
CA LEU A 18 -2.35 -5.98 7.51
C LEU A 18 -3.29 -6.72 6.54
N ASN A 19 -3.36 -8.05 6.67
CA ASN A 19 -4.20 -8.93 5.87
C ASN A 19 -5.12 -9.75 6.78
N HIS A 20 -6.40 -9.79 6.47
CA HIS A 20 -7.37 -10.62 7.17
C HIS A 20 -7.39 -12.03 6.60
N ASN A 21 -7.22 -13.04 7.46
CA ASN A 21 -7.43 -14.43 7.10
C ASN A 21 -8.87 -14.85 7.47
N PRO A 22 -9.81 -14.94 6.50
CA PRO A 22 -11.21 -15.23 6.80
C PRO A 22 -11.43 -16.66 7.30
N ARG A 23 -10.50 -17.58 7.07
CA ARG A 23 -10.62 -18.97 7.56
C ARG A 23 -10.36 -19.07 9.05
N VAL A 24 -9.43 -18.25 9.55
CA VAL A 24 -9.02 -18.23 10.96
C VAL A 24 -9.72 -17.11 11.73
N GLY A 25 -10.23 -16.09 11.03
CA GLY A 25 -10.91 -14.94 11.62
C GLY A 25 -9.95 -13.92 12.25
N LEU A 26 -8.66 -13.94 11.88
CA LEU A 26 -7.61 -13.10 12.46
C LEU A 26 -6.89 -12.27 11.40
N ASP A 27 -6.46 -11.08 11.79
CA ASP A 27 -5.58 -10.24 11.01
C ASP A 27 -4.12 -10.62 11.22
N VAL A 28 -3.33 -10.59 10.15
CA VAL A 28 -1.91 -10.92 10.11
C VAL A 28 -1.15 -9.74 9.54
N LEU A 29 -0.09 -9.32 10.22
CA LEU A 29 0.81 -8.29 9.72
C LEU A 29 1.97 -8.94 8.98
N GLU A 30 2.04 -8.72 7.68
CA GLU A 30 3.01 -9.37 6.80
C GLU A 30 3.82 -8.34 6.02
N VAL A 31 5.05 -8.69 5.66
CA VAL A 31 5.84 -7.90 4.70
C VAL A 31 5.55 -8.45 3.31
N VAL A 32 4.95 -7.62 2.45
CA VAL A 32 4.54 -8.02 1.09
C VAL A 32 5.15 -7.09 0.04
N PRO A 33 5.34 -7.55 -1.20
CA PRO A 33 5.71 -6.68 -2.31
C PRO A 33 4.67 -5.58 -2.53
N ILE A 34 5.12 -4.38 -2.89
CA ILE A 34 4.23 -3.29 -3.31
C ILE A 34 3.76 -3.47 -4.75
N SER A 35 2.73 -2.74 -5.14
CA SER A 35 2.36 -2.68 -6.57
C SER A 35 3.29 -1.78 -7.38
N LYS A 36 3.31 -2.00 -8.70
CA LYS A 36 4.01 -1.13 -9.66
C LYS A 36 3.52 0.31 -9.54
N SER A 37 2.21 0.53 -9.38
CA SER A 37 1.64 1.87 -9.17
C SER A 37 2.13 2.54 -7.88
N GLU A 38 2.28 1.80 -6.77
CA GLU A 38 2.82 2.33 -5.53
C GLU A 38 4.30 2.69 -5.67
N ALA A 39 5.09 1.86 -6.35
CA ALA A 39 6.49 2.15 -6.61
C ALA A 39 6.68 3.41 -7.48
N VAL A 40 5.80 3.64 -8.47
CA VAL A 40 5.77 4.88 -9.25
C VAL A 40 5.40 6.07 -8.36
N GLN A 41 4.40 5.92 -7.50
CA GLN A 41 4.01 6.97 -6.55
C GLN A 41 5.14 7.31 -5.56
N ARG A 42 5.88 6.31 -5.07
CA ARG A 42 7.06 6.48 -4.21
C ARG A 42 8.18 7.21 -4.95
N ALA A 43 8.48 6.81 -6.19
CA ALA A 43 9.46 7.50 -7.03
C ALA A 43 9.10 8.98 -7.24
N GLY A 44 7.81 9.29 -7.41
CA GLY A 44 7.31 10.66 -7.54
C GLY A 44 7.39 11.52 -6.26
N ARG A 45 7.84 10.94 -5.13
CA ARG A 45 8.19 11.74 -3.93
C ARG A 45 9.52 12.46 -4.12
N ALA A 46 10.44 11.89 -4.91
CA ALA A 46 11.63 12.60 -5.33
C ALA A 46 11.28 13.61 -6.44
N GLY A 47 11.96 14.75 -6.40
CA GLY A 47 12.00 15.69 -7.51
C GLY A 47 10.83 16.67 -7.60
N ARG A 48 10.23 17.03 -6.46
CA ARG A 48 9.13 18.00 -6.39
C ARG A 48 9.54 19.43 -6.74
N THR A 49 10.79 19.80 -6.42
CA THR A 49 11.32 21.17 -6.55
C THR A 49 12.56 21.25 -7.45
N ALA A 50 13.16 20.10 -7.79
CA ALA A 50 14.35 19.96 -8.64
C ALA A 50 14.37 18.55 -9.23
N SER A 51 15.35 18.19 -10.08
CA SER A 51 15.50 16.80 -10.55
C SER A 51 15.71 15.83 -9.38
N GLY A 52 14.97 14.73 -9.36
CA GLY A 52 15.05 13.68 -8.34
C GLY A 52 15.55 12.34 -8.89
N LYS A 53 16.06 11.47 -8.02
CA LYS A 53 16.49 10.09 -8.35
C LYS A 53 15.82 9.09 -7.41
N CYS A 54 15.34 7.98 -7.95
CA CYS A 54 14.81 6.86 -7.18
C CYS A 54 15.70 5.64 -7.41
N PHE A 55 16.23 5.07 -6.33
CA PHE A 55 17.02 3.85 -6.32
C PHE A 55 16.15 2.69 -5.86
N ARG A 56 15.93 1.72 -6.75
CA ARG A 56 15.15 0.51 -6.44
C ARG A 56 16.11 -0.60 -6.02
N VAL A 57 15.83 -1.22 -4.87
CA VAL A 57 16.70 -2.27 -4.29
C VAL A 57 16.30 -3.68 -4.75
N TYR A 58 15.66 -3.78 -5.91
CA TYR A 58 15.14 -5.01 -6.51
C TYR A 58 15.37 -5.00 -8.03
N ASN A 59 15.47 -6.18 -8.63
CA ASN A 59 15.79 -6.33 -10.04
C ASN A 59 14.54 -6.19 -10.94
N LYS A 60 14.75 -6.21 -12.26
CA LYS A 60 13.66 -6.12 -13.25
C LYS A 60 12.73 -7.33 -13.22
N GLU A 61 13.27 -8.52 -12.97
CA GLU A 61 12.49 -9.76 -12.89
C GLU A 61 11.47 -9.70 -11.75
N PHE A 62 11.89 -9.30 -10.55
CA PHE A 62 11.01 -9.07 -9.40
C PHE A 62 9.93 -8.02 -9.69
N TRP A 63 10.28 -6.96 -10.42
CA TRP A 63 9.31 -5.96 -10.87
C TRP A 63 8.24 -6.58 -11.78
N GLU A 64 8.60 -7.45 -12.73
CA GLU A 64 7.63 -8.01 -13.67
C GLU A 64 6.81 -9.16 -13.09
N GLU A 65 7.43 -10.03 -12.29
CA GLU A 65 6.83 -11.30 -11.86
C GLU A 65 6.21 -11.22 -10.46
N CYS A 66 6.79 -10.43 -9.55
CA CYS A 66 6.37 -10.42 -8.14
C CYS A 66 5.51 -9.20 -7.77
N MET A 67 5.58 -8.10 -8.54
CA MET A 67 4.81 -6.88 -8.26
C MET A 67 3.53 -6.81 -9.11
N PRO A 68 2.33 -6.77 -8.49
CA PRO A 68 1.09 -6.55 -9.23
C PRO A 68 1.04 -5.12 -9.78
N GLU A 69 0.24 -4.88 -10.82
CA GLU A 69 0.05 -3.52 -11.35
C GLU A 69 -0.58 -2.59 -10.29
N HIS A 70 -1.61 -3.08 -9.61
CA HIS A 70 -2.37 -2.38 -8.56
C HIS A 70 -2.61 -3.28 -7.35
N MET A 71 -2.64 -2.69 -6.16
CA MET A 71 -2.96 -3.41 -4.93
C MET A 71 -4.45 -3.76 -4.86
N VAL A 72 -4.75 -4.91 -4.26
CA VAL A 72 -6.14 -5.26 -3.91
C VAL A 72 -6.68 -4.20 -2.93
N PRO A 73 -7.91 -3.68 -3.13
CA PRO A 73 -8.49 -2.68 -2.25
C PRO A 73 -8.54 -3.15 -0.79
N GLU A 74 -8.30 -2.22 0.14
CA GLU A 74 -8.23 -2.51 1.58
C GLU A 74 -9.53 -3.13 2.14
N ILE A 75 -10.69 -2.74 1.62
CA ILE A 75 -12.00 -3.30 1.99
C ILE A 75 -12.11 -4.81 1.71
N LYS A 76 -11.33 -5.33 0.77
CA LYS A 76 -11.28 -6.77 0.44
C LYS A 76 -10.19 -7.52 1.22
N ARG A 77 -9.34 -6.80 1.94
CA ARG A 77 -8.16 -7.34 2.62
C ARG A 77 -8.23 -7.27 4.14
N THR A 78 -9.18 -6.55 4.71
CA THR A 78 -9.25 -6.29 6.15
C THR A 78 -10.58 -6.77 6.74
N SER A 79 -10.61 -6.98 8.05
CA SER A 79 -11.85 -7.27 8.76
C SER A 79 -12.77 -6.03 8.76
N LEU A 80 -14.01 -6.20 8.30
CA LEU A 80 -15.00 -5.12 8.28
C LEU A 80 -15.76 -4.98 9.60
N THR A 81 -15.44 -5.77 10.63
CA THR A 81 -16.18 -5.79 11.91
C THR A 81 -16.30 -4.40 12.55
N SER A 82 -15.20 -3.66 12.62
CA SER A 82 -15.22 -2.30 13.21
C SER A 82 -16.07 -1.34 12.37
N VAL A 83 -15.98 -1.42 11.03
CA VAL A 83 -16.77 -0.56 10.13
C VAL A 83 -18.26 -0.90 10.27
N MET A 84 -18.62 -2.18 10.29
CA MET A 84 -19.99 -2.65 10.46
C MET A 84 -20.59 -2.19 11.80
N LEU A 85 -19.83 -2.28 12.90
CA LEU A 85 -20.27 -1.79 14.20
C LEU A 85 -20.54 -0.28 14.16
N THR A 86 -19.63 0.51 13.60
CA THR A 86 -19.81 1.96 13.45
C THR A 86 -21.07 2.29 12.63
N LEU A 87 -21.29 1.59 11.52
CA LEU A 87 -22.48 1.81 10.67
C LEU A 87 -23.78 1.49 11.43
N LYS A 88 -23.80 0.42 12.24
CA LYS A 88 -24.96 0.11 13.09
C LYS A 88 -25.20 1.17 14.17
N CYS A 89 -24.14 1.70 14.80
CA CYS A 89 -24.25 2.79 15.76
C CYS A 89 -24.80 4.09 15.12
N LEU A 90 -24.53 4.31 13.82
CA LEU A 90 -25.07 5.42 13.04
C LEU A 90 -26.49 5.16 12.49
N ALA A 91 -27.16 4.10 12.95
CA ALA A 91 -28.48 3.67 12.49
C ALA A 91 -28.57 3.36 10.97
N ILE A 92 -27.45 2.99 10.34
CA ILE A 92 -27.44 2.51 8.95
C ILE A 92 -27.77 1.01 8.97
N HIS A 93 -29.03 0.69 8.70
CA HIS A 93 -29.50 -0.70 8.79
C HIS A 93 -29.13 -1.54 7.57
N ASN A 94 -29.13 -0.94 6.38
CA ASN A 94 -28.89 -1.63 5.12
C ASN A 94 -27.48 -1.33 4.60
N VAL A 95 -26.62 -2.35 4.60
CA VAL A 95 -25.17 -2.22 4.36
C VAL A 95 -24.69 -2.93 3.10
N ILE A 96 -25.57 -3.71 2.44
CA ILE A 96 -25.19 -4.68 1.40
C ILE A 96 -26.01 -4.50 0.11
N ARG A 97 -27.06 -3.65 0.13
CA ARG A 97 -27.98 -3.51 -1.01
C ARG A 97 -27.39 -2.72 -2.17
#